data_AF-A0A0D4C002-F1
#
_entry.id   AF-A0A0D4C002-F1
#
_cell.length_a   1.000
_cell.length_b   1.000
_cell.length_c   1.000
_cell.angle_alpha   90.00
_cell.angle_beta   90.00
_cell.angle_gamma   90.00
#
_symmetry.space_group_name_H-M   'P 1'
#
loop_
_entity.id
_entity.type
_entity.pdbx_description
1 polymer ?
#
loop_
_entity_poly.entity_id
_entity_poly.type
_entity_poly.pdbx_seq_one_letter_code
_entity_poly.pdbx_strand_id
1 'polypeptide(L)'
;MSKVRLTTRGKTHPARNPLAILILTAFAALQLTAALPAQAASTALTVSAAISQQNGSSQSVTGYVVGQPTATNTVVTASYPNDYALALADSASETSTSKMLYVQIPSSFRSSFGLKSNPTLKGTQLTVTGTTGAYFSHPGLTSSTAFVKGDSTQPTDPTDPTTPPVTPPTSSDYDTTYYKDAVGKTGTALRNSLHSIISVMTKINYDTVWDALQDTDQDPANSNNVIELYTGKSVPKSQHGGGVDDWNREHVFAKSHGNFGTSTGPGTDVHHLRPTDVTVNSARGNKDFDNGGQPVAEAPGNFTDSDSWEPRNAVKGDIARMLMYMAIRYDGSDGFADLELNESTSNGTNPFMGKLSILLKWSAQDPPDAFEKKRNDVIFTKWQKNRNPFIDHPEWATAIWGAAA
;
A
#
# COMPACT_ATOMS: atom_id res chain seq x y z
N MET A 1 22.36 87.87 -9.58
CA MET A 1 21.26 88.49 -10.34
C MET A 1 19.97 87.76 -9.95
N SER A 2 19.38 88.05 -8.79
CA SER A 2 18.30 89.02 -8.57
C SER A 2 17.13 88.88 -9.55
N LYS A 3 16.03 88.24 -9.12
CA LYS A 3 14.68 88.83 -8.96
C LYS A 3 13.62 87.72 -8.72
N VAL A 4 12.95 87.66 -7.54
CA VAL A 4 11.65 88.34 -7.21
C VAL A 4 10.47 87.46 -7.71
N ARG A 5 9.37 87.13 -6.99
CA ARG A 5 8.63 87.77 -5.89
C ARG A 5 7.54 86.84 -5.29
N LEU A 6 7.27 87.05 -4.00
CA LEU A 6 6.00 87.13 -3.24
C LEU A 6 4.91 86.02 -3.26
N THR A 7 4.75 85.45 -2.07
CA THR A 7 3.53 85.30 -1.23
C THR A 7 2.27 86.13 -1.58
N THR A 8 1.07 85.55 -1.48
CA THR A 8 0.07 85.79 -0.39
C THR A 8 -1.29 85.10 -0.62
N ARG A 9 -1.96 84.79 0.50
CA ARG A 9 -3.30 84.19 0.69
C ARG A 9 -4.46 85.11 0.29
N GLY A 10 -5.56 84.50 -0.19
CA GLY A 10 -6.86 84.54 0.53
C GLY A 10 -8.06 85.26 -0.12
N LYS A 11 -9.23 84.60 0.05
CA LYS A 11 -10.63 85.11 0.07
C LYS A 11 -11.24 85.55 -1.29
N THR A 12 -12.53 85.42 -1.64
CA THR A 12 -13.79 84.88 -1.07
C THR A 12 -14.93 84.96 -2.13
N HIS A 13 -16.06 84.25 -1.89
CA HIS A 13 -17.48 84.51 -2.28
C HIS A 13 -18.05 83.96 -3.62
N PRO A 14 -19.40 83.87 -3.81
CA PRO A 14 -20.37 83.03 -3.09
C PRO A 14 -21.50 82.42 -3.98
N ALA A 15 -22.37 81.61 -3.35
CA ALA A 15 -23.83 81.45 -3.59
C ALA A 15 -24.39 80.96 -4.95
N ARG A 16 -25.15 79.84 -4.91
CA ARG A 16 -26.62 79.79 -5.07
C ARG A 16 -27.15 78.34 -5.08
N ASN A 17 -28.06 78.04 -4.14
CA ASN A 17 -29.09 77.00 -4.22
C ASN A 17 -30.37 77.67 -4.79
N PRO A 18 -31.49 76.99 -5.16
CA PRO A 18 -31.87 75.59 -4.85
C PRO A 18 -32.58 74.83 -6.01
N LEU A 19 -32.72 73.51 -5.90
CA LEU A 19 -34.02 72.84 -6.12
C LEU A 19 -34.00 71.41 -5.57
N ALA A 20 -34.96 71.14 -4.69
CA ALA A 20 -35.21 69.83 -4.11
C ALA A 20 -36.08 68.99 -5.04
N ILE A 21 -35.68 67.74 -5.29
CA ILE A 21 -36.59 66.67 -5.72
C ILE A 21 -36.35 65.49 -4.78
N LEU A 22 -37.42 65.16 -4.05
CA LEU A 22 -37.58 64.01 -3.18
C LEU A 22 -37.67 62.75 -4.05
N ILE A 23 -36.68 61.85 -3.99
CA ILE A 23 -36.79 60.50 -4.56
C ILE A 23 -36.48 59.49 -3.45
N LEU A 24 -37.47 58.61 -3.29
CA LEU A 24 -37.60 57.54 -2.32
C LEU A 24 -36.41 56.56 -2.40
N THR A 25 -35.87 56.24 -1.22
CA THR A 25 -34.79 55.27 -1.01
C THR A 25 -35.23 53.84 -1.33
N ALA A 26 -34.53 53.18 -2.26
CA ALA A 26 -34.41 51.73 -2.32
C ALA A 26 -32.92 51.38 -2.26
N PHE A 27 -32.45 50.97 -1.09
CA PHE A 27 -31.11 50.44 -0.87
C PHE A 27 -31.05 49.01 -1.44
N ALA A 28 -30.58 48.85 -2.68
CA ALA A 28 -30.06 47.58 -3.16
C ALA A 28 -28.55 47.59 -2.91
N ALA A 29 -28.11 46.91 -1.84
CA ALA A 29 -26.71 46.66 -1.58
C ALA A 29 -26.19 45.64 -2.60
N LEU A 30 -25.69 46.13 -3.74
CA LEU A 30 -24.91 45.32 -4.67
C LEU A 30 -23.51 45.17 -4.06
N GLN A 31 -23.27 44.05 -3.38
CA GLN A 31 -21.90 43.67 -3.00
C GLN A 31 -21.13 43.35 -4.28
N LEU A 32 -20.35 44.30 -4.75
CA LEU A 32 -19.35 44.09 -5.79
C LEU A 32 -18.18 43.34 -5.15
N THR A 33 -18.26 42.02 -5.07
CA THR A 33 -17.08 41.19 -4.86
C THR A 33 -16.22 41.33 -6.11
N ALA A 34 -15.15 42.11 -6.02
CA ALA A 34 -14.07 42.01 -6.97
C ALA A 34 -13.50 40.59 -6.83
N ALA A 35 -13.98 39.67 -7.68
CA ALA A 35 -13.32 38.40 -7.89
C ALA A 35 -11.91 38.75 -8.37
N LEU A 36 -10.92 38.54 -7.49
CA LEU A 36 -9.54 38.42 -7.91
C LEU A 36 -9.54 37.44 -9.09
N PRO A 37 -8.82 37.73 -10.19
CA PRO A 37 -8.75 36.77 -11.27
C PRO A 37 -8.24 35.47 -10.65
N ALA A 38 -9.04 34.40 -10.77
CA ALA A 38 -8.58 33.07 -10.44
C ALA A 38 -7.29 32.88 -11.22
N GLN A 39 -6.15 32.85 -10.50
CA GLN A 39 -4.90 32.46 -11.11
C GLN A 39 -5.15 31.08 -11.72
N ALA A 40 -5.11 31.01 -13.05
CA ALA A 40 -5.17 29.77 -13.77
C ALA A 40 -4.11 28.86 -13.15
N ALA A 41 -4.54 27.81 -12.45
CA ALA A 41 -3.64 26.81 -11.92
C ALA A 41 -2.90 26.22 -13.14
N SER A 42 -1.59 26.44 -13.24
CA SER A 42 -0.77 25.80 -14.24
C SER A 42 -0.91 24.30 -14.05
N THR A 43 -1.50 23.60 -15.01
CA THR A 43 -1.61 22.14 -15.00
C THR A 43 -0.19 21.56 -14.92
N ALA A 44 0.08 20.72 -13.93
CA ALA A 44 1.40 20.11 -13.77
C ALA A 44 1.78 19.30 -15.01
N LEU A 45 3.03 19.39 -15.44
CA LEU A 45 3.58 18.63 -16.56
C LEU A 45 3.75 17.16 -16.18
N THR A 46 3.63 16.27 -17.17
CA THR A 46 4.13 14.90 -17.05
C THR A 46 5.67 14.89 -17.00
N VAL A 47 6.26 13.79 -16.59
CA VAL A 47 7.73 13.63 -16.57
C VAL A 47 8.30 13.70 -17.99
N SER A 48 7.69 13.01 -18.96
CA SER A 48 8.08 13.07 -20.38
C SER A 48 8.02 14.49 -20.97
N ALA A 49 7.00 15.27 -20.62
CA ALA A 49 6.88 16.66 -21.05
C ALA A 49 7.97 17.54 -20.41
N ALA A 50 8.24 17.36 -19.11
CA ALA A 50 9.29 18.08 -18.40
C ALA A 50 10.71 17.74 -18.90
N ILE A 51 10.97 16.49 -19.30
CA ILE A 51 12.22 16.08 -19.93
C ILE A 51 12.41 16.81 -21.28
N SER A 52 11.34 17.00 -22.04
CA SER A 52 11.37 17.70 -23.33
C SER A 52 11.49 19.23 -23.18
N GLN A 53 11.26 19.77 -21.97
CA GLN A 53 11.25 21.21 -21.68
C GLN A 53 12.30 21.59 -20.61
N GLN A 54 13.58 21.53 -20.97
CA GLN A 54 14.70 21.90 -20.10
C GLN A 54 15.21 23.33 -20.39
N ASN A 55 14.35 24.33 -20.18
CA ASN A 55 14.58 25.72 -20.61
C ASN A 55 14.81 26.73 -19.47
N GLY A 56 15.05 26.26 -18.25
CA GLY A 56 15.28 27.15 -17.09
C GLY A 56 14.01 27.78 -16.50
N SER A 57 12.81 27.38 -16.94
CA SER A 57 11.56 27.88 -16.38
C SER A 57 11.15 27.15 -15.11
N SER A 58 10.35 27.81 -14.25
CA SER A 58 9.74 27.15 -13.10
C SER A 58 8.50 26.38 -13.54
N GLN A 59 8.44 25.09 -13.23
CA GLN A 59 7.37 24.17 -13.60
C GLN A 59 6.99 23.28 -12.42
N SER A 60 5.71 22.90 -12.36
CA SER A 60 5.23 21.78 -11.54
C SER A 60 5.23 20.52 -12.39
N VAL A 61 5.83 19.43 -11.89
CA VAL A 61 5.94 18.15 -12.60
C VAL A 61 5.36 17.05 -11.72
N THR A 62 4.48 16.24 -12.27
CA THR A 62 3.87 15.10 -11.58
C THR A 62 4.43 13.79 -12.15
N GLY A 63 4.91 12.91 -11.26
CA GLY A 63 5.45 11.60 -11.64
C GLY A 63 5.64 10.68 -10.45
N TYR A 64 5.85 9.40 -10.71
CA TYR A 64 6.15 8.39 -9.70
C TYR A 64 7.61 8.40 -9.32
N VAL A 65 7.92 8.32 -8.03
CA VAL A 65 9.29 8.16 -7.55
C VAL A 65 9.78 6.76 -7.89
N VAL A 66 10.85 6.63 -8.66
CA VAL A 66 11.38 5.32 -9.11
C VAL A 66 12.71 4.95 -8.49
N GLY A 67 13.39 5.89 -7.83
CA GLY A 67 14.62 5.64 -7.06
C GLY A 67 15.39 6.91 -6.76
N GLN A 68 16.66 6.75 -6.37
CA GLN A 68 17.58 7.86 -6.12
C GLN A 68 18.69 7.87 -7.18
N PRO A 69 18.88 8.95 -7.95
CA PRO A 69 20.04 9.09 -8.82
C PRO A 69 21.32 9.27 -8.00
N THR A 70 22.35 8.52 -8.34
CA THR A 70 23.70 8.63 -7.73
C THR A 70 24.76 9.04 -8.74
N ALA A 71 24.47 8.92 -10.03
CA ALA A 71 25.26 9.43 -11.15
C ALA A 71 24.34 9.70 -12.36
N THR A 72 24.90 10.22 -13.46
CA THR A 72 24.15 10.55 -14.68
C THR A 72 23.25 9.42 -15.16
N ASN A 73 23.76 8.18 -15.20
CA ASN A 73 23.03 7.00 -15.69
C ASN A 73 22.81 5.93 -14.61
N THR A 74 22.87 6.31 -13.33
CA THR A 74 22.76 5.36 -12.23
C THR A 74 21.70 5.84 -11.26
N VAL A 75 20.66 5.02 -11.11
CA VAL A 75 19.59 5.19 -10.11
C VAL A 75 19.59 3.96 -9.22
N VAL A 76 19.79 4.15 -7.92
CA VAL A 76 19.67 3.08 -6.94
C VAL A 76 18.22 3.00 -6.46
N THR A 77 17.75 1.78 -6.23
CA THR A 77 16.37 1.51 -5.83
C THR A 77 16.25 0.99 -4.39
N ALA A 78 17.39 0.90 -3.69
CA ALA A 78 17.55 0.46 -2.31
C ALA A 78 18.89 0.98 -1.76
N SER A 79 19.10 0.85 -0.45
CA SER A 79 20.35 1.26 0.22
C SER A 79 20.76 2.70 -0.10
N TYR A 80 19.79 3.61 -0.03
CA TYR A 80 19.91 5.01 -0.42
C TYR A 80 21.04 5.71 0.36
N PRO A 81 22.10 6.21 -0.30
CA PRO A 81 23.25 6.79 0.39
C PRO A 81 22.91 8.05 1.20
N ASN A 82 21.92 8.84 0.75
CA ASN A 82 21.51 10.11 1.34
C ASN A 82 20.09 10.53 0.91
N ASP A 83 19.64 11.71 1.36
CA ASP A 83 18.30 12.25 1.09
C ASP A 83 18.28 13.38 0.04
N TYR A 84 19.27 13.45 -0.86
CA TYR A 84 19.50 14.68 -1.63
C TYR A 84 18.76 14.72 -2.96
N ALA A 85 18.27 13.58 -3.45
CA ALA A 85 17.72 13.48 -4.80
C ALA A 85 16.63 12.40 -4.92
N LEU A 86 15.74 12.60 -5.90
CA LEU A 86 14.76 11.62 -6.38
C LEU A 86 14.84 11.49 -7.90
N ALA A 87 14.50 10.33 -8.43
CA ALA A 87 14.17 10.14 -9.83
C ALA A 87 12.65 9.98 -9.95
N LEU A 88 12.02 10.80 -10.80
CA LEU A 88 10.60 10.69 -11.15
C LEU A 88 10.43 10.08 -12.53
N ALA A 89 9.37 9.31 -12.76
CA ALA A 89 8.98 8.78 -14.06
C ALA A 89 7.46 8.84 -14.26
N ASP A 90 6.98 8.74 -15.50
CA ASP A 90 5.54 8.69 -15.77
C ASP A 90 4.89 7.36 -15.31
N SER A 91 5.70 6.31 -15.11
CA SER A 91 5.27 5.01 -14.58
C SER A 91 6.08 4.62 -13.34
N ALA A 92 5.42 4.05 -12.33
CA ALA A 92 6.06 3.55 -11.10
C ALA A 92 7.03 2.37 -11.34
N SER A 93 6.88 1.66 -12.46
CA SER A 93 7.73 0.53 -12.86
C SER A 93 8.85 0.92 -13.84
N GLU A 94 9.00 2.20 -14.16
CA GLU A 94 10.03 2.66 -15.10
C GLU A 94 11.44 2.36 -14.58
N THR A 95 12.29 1.80 -15.44
CA THR A 95 13.68 1.42 -15.14
C THR A 95 14.68 2.10 -16.05
N SER A 96 14.23 2.68 -17.17
CA SER A 96 15.08 3.38 -18.12
C SER A 96 15.39 4.79 -17.62
N THR A 97 16.66 5.07 -17.33
CA THR A 97 17.10 6.38 -16.81
C THR A 97 16.80 7.52 -17.78
N SER A 98 16.79 7.28 -19.09
CA SER A 98 16.44 8.29 -20.11
C SER A 98 14.99 8.77 -20.05
N LYS A 99 14.12 8.05 -19.36
CA LYS A 99 12.72 8.40 -19.12
C LYS A 99 12.46 8.95 -17.71
N MET A 100 13.52 9.22 -16.96
CA MET A 100 13.44 9.74 -15.60
C MET A 100 13.81 11.22 -15.54
N LEU A 101 13.13 11.99 -14.71
CA LEU A 101 13.51 13.36 -14.37
C LEU A 101 14.17 13.36 -12.98
N TYR A 102 15.39 13.89 -12.88
CA TYR A 102 16.10 13.93 -11.61
C TYR A 102 15.78 15.19 -10.83
N VAL A 103 15.29 15.03 -9.60
CA VAL A 103 14.84 16.10 -8.73
C VAL A 103 15.85 16.31 -7.62
N GLN A 104 16.33 17.53 -7.45
CA GLN A 104 17.11 17.94 -6.29
C GLN A 104 16.18 18.23 -5.10
N ILE A 105 16.51 17.71 -3.92
CA ILE A 105 15.76 17.96 -2.68
C ILE A 105 16.51 18.98 -1.80
N PRO A 106 15.98 20.21 -1.64
CA PRO A 106 16.50 21.18 -0.69
C PRO A 106 16.45 20.65 0.74
N SER A 107 17.36 21.11 1.60
CA SER A 107 17.51 20.62 2.98
C SER A 107 16.22 20.58 3.79
N SER A 108 15.34 21.58 3.63
CA SER A 108 14.05 21.67 4.32
C SER A 108 13.06 20.56 3.98
N PHE A 109 13.22 19.89 2.84
CA PHE A 109 12.31 18.83 2.38
C PHE A 109 12.89 17.42 2.56
N ARG A 110 14.19 17.28 2.88
CA ARG A 110 14.90 15.99 2.89
C ARG A 110 14.34 14.99 3.88
N SER A 111 13.98 15.43 5.09
CA SER A 111 13.41 14.56 6.12
C SER A 111 12.06 13.98 5.74
N SER A 112 11.34 14.61 4.80
CA SER A 112 9.98 14.22 4.40
C SER A 112 9.91 13.61 3.00
N PHE A 113 10.86 13.95 2.12
CA PHE A 113 10.86 13.57 0.71
C PHE A 113 12.13 12.85 0.25
N GLY A 114 13.17 12.76 1.07
CA GLY A 114 14.37 11.99 0.75
C GLY A 114 14.20 10.50 0.96
N LEU A 115 14.72 9.67 0.06
CA LEU A 115 14.54 8.22 0.07
C LEU A 115 15.35 7.48 1.14
N LYS A 116 16.42 8.07 1.70
CA LYS A 116 17.12 7.44 2.83
C LYS A 116 16.30 7.53 4.11
N SER A 117 15.68 8.68 4.35
CA SER A 117 14.77 8.91 5.47
C SER A 117 13.37 8.33 5.21
N ASN A 118 12.94 8.28 3.94
CA ASN A 118 11.60 7.88 3.52
C ASN A 118 11.66 6.91 2.32
N PRO A 119 12.23 5.70 2.47
CA PRO A 119 12.38 4.74 1.38
C PRO A 119 11.03 4.32 0.76
N THR A 120 9.94 4.45 1.51
CA THR A 120 8.56 4.17 1.10
C THR A 120 7.99 5.15 0.07
N LEU A 121 8.69 6.26 -0.22
CA LEU A 121 8.26 7.18 -1.29
C LEU A 121 8.42 6.55 -2.68
N LYS A 122 9.32 5.58 -2.85
CA LYS A 122 9.45 4.86 -4.13
C LYS A 122 8.13 4.16 -4.48
N GLY A 123 7.62 4.42 -5.67
CA GLY A 123 6.32 3.95 -6.16
C GLY A 123 5.18 4.93 -5.93
N THR A 124 5.37 5.99 -5.13
CA THR A 124 4.34 7.03 -4.90
C THR A 124 4.42 8.13 -5.95
N GLN A 125 3.26 8.69 -6.30
CA GLN A 125 3.20 9.85 -7.18
C GLN A 125 3.48 11.13 -6.37
N LEU A 126 4.39 11.95 -6.88
CA LEU A 126 4.72 13.26 -6.33
C LEU A 126 4.52 14.32 -7.40
N THR A 127 3.98 15.46 -6.98
CA THR A 127 4.06 16.70 -7.75
C THR A 127 5.14 17.57 -7.13
N VAL A 128 6.15 17.94 -7.92
CA VAL A 128 7.26 18.78 -7.48
C VAL A 128 7.31 20.05 -8.30
N THR A 129 7.38 21.20 -7.63
CA THR A 129 7.58 22.49 -8.28
C THR A 129 9.03 22.90 -8.15
N GLY A 130 9.68 23.25 -9.27
CA GLY A 130 11.08 23.69 -9.31
C GLY A 130 11.46 24.26 -10.66
N THR A 131 12.75 24.52 -10.86
CA THR A 131 13.29 25.07 -12.11
C THR A 131 13.82 23.95 -12.99
N THR A 132 13.29 23.82 -14.22
CA THR A 132 13.75 22.81 -15.18
C THR A 132 15.19 23.10 -15.60
N GLY A 133 16.10 22.16 -15.40
CA GLY A 133 17.52 22.32 -15.71
C GLY A 133 18.32 21.09 -15.34
N ALA A 134 19.54 20.97 -15.88
CA ALA A 134 20.33 19.76 -15.72
C ALA A 134 20.72 19.48 -14.26
N TYR A 135 20.54 18.23 -13.83
CA TYR A 135 21.04 17.71 -12.56
C TYR A 135 21.74 16.38 -12.81
N PHE A 136 22.99 16.22 -12.36
CA PHE A 136 23.90 15.13 -12.78
C PHE A 136 24.11 15.01 -14.31
N SER A 137 24.13 16.13 -15.04
CA SER A 137 24.17 16.14 -16.53
C SER A 137 23.00 15.38 -17.18
N HIS A 138 21.89 15.24 -16.45
CA HIS A 138 20.63 14.63 -16.88
C HIS A 138 19.51 15.67 -16.82
N PRO A 139 18.45 15.59 -17.66
CA PRO A 139 17.23 16.37 -17.46
C PRO A 139 16.75 16.32 -16.00
N GLY A 140 16.48 17.49 -15.43
CA GLY A 140 16.21 17.59 -14.01
C GLY A 140 15.32 18.75 -13.61
N LEU A 141 15.04 18.77 -12.30
CA LEU A 141 14.31 19.81 -11.60
C LEU A 141 15.16 20.24 -10.41
N THR A 142 15.64 21.48 -10.47
CA THR A 142 16.54 22.08 -9.46
C THR A 142 15.85 23.22 -8.74
N SER A 143 16.40 23.67 -7.61
CA SER A 143 15.79 24.73 -6.80
C SER A 143 14.31 24.48 -6.50
N SER A 144 13.95 23.22 -6.23
CA SER A 144 12.58 22.79 -5.94
C SER A 144 12.00 23.58 -4.75
N THR A 145 10.81 24.14 -4.90
CA THR A 145 10.15 25.01 -3.90
C THR A 145 8.93 24.37 -3.26
N ALA A 146 8.35 23.33 -3.88
CA ALA A 146 7.22 22.59 -3.32
C ALA A 146 7.29 21.10 -3.67
N PHE A 147 6.86 20.28 -2.71
CA PHE A 147 6.66 18.83 -2.88
C PHE A 147 5.27 18.50 -2.33
N VAL A 148 4.43 17.92 -3.17
CA VAL A 148 3.07 17.52 -2.81
C VAL A 148 2.92 16.05 -3.17
N LYS A 149 2.54 15.21 -2.19
CA LYS A 149 2.17 13.82 -2.47
C LYS A 149 0.86 13.84 -3.26
N GLY A 150 0.81 13.15 -4.38
CA GLY A 150 -0.43 13.03 -5.13
C GLY A 150 -1.43 12.20 -4.33
N ASP A 151 -2.66 12.70 -4.16
CA ASP A 151 -3.78 11.84 -3.81
C ASP A 151 -3.95 10.83 -4.95
N SER A 152 -4.16 9.56 -4.62
CA SER A 152 -4.41 8.50 -5.59
C SER A 152 -5.74 8.74 -6.31
N THR A 153 -5.75 9.66 -7.27
CA THR A 153 -6.79 9.84 -8.26
C THR A 153 -6.17 9.45 -9.60
N GLN A 154 -6.26 8.16 -9.88
CA GLN A 154 -6.13 7.63 -11.22
C GLN A 154 -7.12 8.37 -12.13
N PRO A 155 -6.68 9.02 -13.23
CA PRO A 155 -7.60 9.44 -14.28
C PRO A 155 -8.16 8.17 -14.93
N THR A 156 -9.46 7.93 -14.77
CA THR A 156 -10.18 6.94 -15.56
C THR A 156 -10.52 7.55 -16.91
N ASP A 157 -10.09 6.90 -17.99
CA ASP A 157 -10.62 7.08 -19.34
C ASP A 157 -12.10 6.63 -19.35
N PRO A 158 -13.04 7.37 -19.95
CA PRO A 158 -14.47 7.20 -19.69
C PRO A 158 -15.10 6.27 -20.73
N THR A 159 -15.37 5.02 -20.36
CA THR A 159 -16.50 4.26 -20.92
C THR A 159 -16.98 3.19 -19.94
N ASP A 160 -18.31 3.18 -19.74
CA ASP A 160 -19.19 2.10 -19.25
C ASP A 160 -19.50 2.00 -17.73
N PRO A 161 -20.76 1.68 -17.35
CA PRO A 161 -21.48 2.40 -16.31
C PRO A 161 -21.86 1.56 -15.08
N THR A 162 -22.00 2.28 -13.96
CA THR A 162 -22.87 2.00 -12.81
C THR A 162 -22.77 0.64 -12.10
N THR A 163 -22.08 0.65 -10.95
CA THR A 163 -22.50 -0.12 -9.76
C THR A 163 -22.23 0.74 -8.50
N PRO A 164 -23.18 0.90 -7.57
CA PRO A 164 -23.03 1.79 -6.42
C PRO A 164 -22.00 1.28 -5.39
N PRO A 165 -21.27 2.16 -4.69
CA PRO A 165 -20.19 1.78 -3.79
C PRO A 165 -20.70 1.29 -2.43
N VAL A 166 -20.19 0.14 -1.98
CA VAL A 166 -20.09 -0.21 -0.56
C VAL A 166 -18.63 0.01 -0.17
N THR A 167 -18.37 1.01 0.66
CA THR A 167 -17.04 1.38 1.16
C THR A 167 -16.68 0.54 2.40
N PRO A 168 -15.62 -0.30 2.39
CA PRO A 168 -14.97 -0.77 3.61
C PRO A 168 -14.04 0.33 4.16
N PRO A 169 -13.86 0.45 5.50
CA PRO A 169 -13.09 1.54 6.09
C PRO A 169 -11.58 1.41 5.81
N THR A 170 -10.97 2.55 5.50
CA THR A 170 -9.51 2.74 5.37
C THR A 170 -8.79 2.61 6.72
N SER A 171 -7.56 2.10 6.70
CA SER A 171 -6.76 1.64 7.85
C SER A 171 -6.55 2.62 9.03
N SER A 172 -6.91 3.91 8.92
CA SER A 172 -6.78 4.88 10.02
C SER A 172 -7.75 4.66 11.19
N ASP A 173 -8.90 4.03 10.96
CA ASP A 173 -9.92 3.87 12.00
C ASP A 173 -9.59 2.71 12.96
N TYR A 174 -8.92 1.67 12.46
CA TYR A 174 -8.53 0.52 13.28
C TYR A 174 -7.41 0.85 14.26
N ASP A 175 -6.49 1.77 13.93
CA ASP A 175 -5.38 2.18 14.80
C ASP A 175 -5.84 2.78 16.13
N THR A 176 -6.89 3.58 16.10
CA THR A 176 -7.43 4.21 17.31
C THR A 176 -8.43 3.32 18.06
N THR A 177 -8.83 2.21 17.45
CA THR A 177 -9.84 1.29 17.98
C THR A 177 -9.26 -0.10 18.22
N TYR A 178 -9.25 -0.95 17.18
CA TYR A 178 -8.87 -2.37 17.23
C TYR A 178 -7.39 -2.58 17.56
N TYR A 179 -6.50 -1.73 17.02
CA TYR A 179 -5.05 -1.84 17.19
C TYR A 179 -4.43 -0.86 18.18
N LYS A 180 -5.25 -0.11 18.92
CA LYS A 180 -4.78 0.95 19.85
C LYS A 180 -3.67 0.51 20.81
N ASP A 181 -3.72 -0.75 21.25
CA ASP A 181 -2.76 -1.30 22.22
C ASP A 181 -1.48 -1.82 21.55
N ALA A 182 -1.44 -1.93 20.22
CA ALA A 182 -0.27 -2.34 19.45
C ALA A 182 0.51 -1.15 18.86
N VAL A 183 -0.18 -0.06 18.53
CA VAL A 183 0.42 1.14 17.90
C VAL A 183 1.62 1.66 18.71
N GLY A 184 2.73 1.90 18.00
CA GLY A 184 3.98 2.43 18.56
C GLY A 184 4.87 1.40 19.27
N LYS A 185 4.45 0.14 19.39
CA LYS A 185 5.28 -0.94 19.95
C LYS A 185 6.12 -1.63 18.88
N THR A 186 7.18 -2.32 19.30
CA THR A 186 8.03 -3.18 18.45
C THR A 186 8.44 -4.45 19.20
N GLY A 187 9.07 -5.40 18.50
CA GLY A 187 9.62 -6.64 19.07
C GLY A 187 8.60 -7.43 19.89
N THR A 188 9.04 -7.96 21.03
CA THR A 188 8.20 -8.76 21.95
C THR A 188 6.97 -7.98 22.46
N ALA A 189 7.10 -6.68 22.69
CA ALA A 189 5.97 -5.86 23.17
C ALA A 189 4.86 -5.76 22.12
N LEU A 190 5.24 -5.61 20.85
CA LEU A 190 4.29 -5.64 19.73
C LEU A 190 3.69 -7.04 19.56
N ARG A 191 4.52 -8.10 19.54
CA ARG A 191 4.06 -9.50 19.46
C ARG A 191 2.97 -9.80 20.50
N ASN A 192 3.24 -9.51 21.77
CA ASN A 192 2.31 -9.81 22.86
C ASN A 192 1.00 -9.00 22.76
N SER A 193 1.09 -7.75 22.29
CA SER A 193 -0.08 -6.89 22.11
C SER A 193 -0.96 -7.39 20.96
N LEU A 194 -0.35 -7.77 19.84
CA LEU A 194 -1.06 -8.34 18.70
C LEU A 194 -1.71 -9.67 19.06
N HIS A 195 -1.00 -10.58 19.74
CA HIS A 195 -1.58 -11.83 20.24
C HIS A 195 -2.82 -11.58 21.10
N SER A 196 -2.72 -10.65 22.06
CA SER A 196 -3.85 -10.30 22.93
C SER A 196 -5.06 -9.78 22.13
N ILE A 197 -4.83 -9.02 21.06
CA ILE A 197 -5.90 -8.49 20.19
C ILE A 197 -6.53 -9.61 19.35
N ILE A 198 -5.71 -10.40 18.64
CA ILE A 198 -6.20 -11.34 17.63
C ILE A 198 -6.63 -12.68 18.22
N SER A 199 -6.27 -12.97 19.48
CA SER A 199 -6.76 -14.13 20.23
C SER A 199 -8.26 -14.08 20.51
N VAL A 200 -8.83 -12.88 20.55
CA VAL A 200 -10.28 -12.65 20.66
C VAL A 200 -10.92 -12.87 19.30
N MET A 201 -11.45 -14.07 19.09
CA MET A 201 -12.07 -14.50 17.83
C MET A 201 -13.32 -15.35 18.07
N THR A 202 -14.24 -15.32 17.10
CA THR A 202 -15.26 -16.35 16.93
C THR A 202 -14.60 -17.57 16.29
N LYS A 203 -14.76 -18.73 16.94
CA LYS A 203 -14.22 -19.99 16.41
C LYS A 203 -15.31 -20.70 15.60
N ILE A 204 -14.95 -21.22 14.43
CA ILE A 204 -15.85 -22.01 13.58
C ILE A 204 -15.43 -23.49 13.59
N ASN A 205 -16.35 -24.38 13.22
CA ASN A 205 -16.03 -25.80 13.07
C ASN A 205 -15.51 -26.09 11.65
N TYR A 206 -14.93 -27.27 11.46
CA TYR A 206 -14.27 -27.63 10.21
C TYR A 206 -15.22 -27.67 9.01
N ASP A 207 -16.48 -28.09 9.20
CA ASP A 207 -17.46 -28.14 8.12
C ASP A 207 -17.85 -26.74 7.63
N THR A 208 -17.96 -25.79 8.57
CA THR A 208 -18.25 -24.37 8.30
C THR A 208 -17.14 -23.69 7.48
N VAL A 209 -15.93 -24.24 7.47
CA VAL A 209 -14.81 -23.70 6.67
C VAL A 209 -15.15 -23.71 5.18
N TRP A 210 -15.93 -24.66 4.67
CA TRP A 210 -16.31 -24.68 3.27
C TRP A 210 -17.09 -23.43 2.86
N ASP A 211 -18.07 -23.04 3.67
CA ASP A 211 -18.87 -21.85 3.43
C ASP A 211 -18.02 -20.57 3.58
N ALA A 212 -17.11 -20.58 4.56
CA ALA A 212 -16.18 -19.48 4.77
C ALA A 212 -15.28 -19.26 3.55
N LEU A 213 -14.62 -20.31 3.03
CA LEU A 213 -13.73 -20.18 1.87
C LEU A 213 -14.46 -19.74 0.60
N GLN A 214 -15.72 -20.15 0.43
CA GLN A 214 -16.55 -19.68 -0.67
C GLN A 214 -16.86 -18.17 -0.61
N ASP A 215 -16.84 -17.55 0.57
CA ASP A 215 -17.05 -16.11 0.75
C ASP A 215 -15.71 -15.35 0.75
N THR A 216 -14.71 -15.85 1.48
CA THR A 216 -13.41 -15.20 1.67
C THR A 216 -12.58 -15.17 0.39
N ASP A 217 -12.64 -16.23 -0.41
CA ASP A 217 -11.83 -16.39 -1.62
C ASP A 217 -12.69 -16.30 -2.90
N GLN A 218 -13.90 -15.74 -2.80
CA GLN A 218 -14.78 -15.52 -3.95
C GLN A 218 -14.10 -14.69 -5.03
N ASP A 219 -14.11 -15.19 -6.27
CA ASP A 219 -13.62 -14.47 -7.43
C ASP A 219 -14.39 -13.14 -7.62
N PRO A 220 -13.69 -11.98 -7.62
CA PRO A 220 -14.34 -10.69 -7.83
C PRO A 220 -14.99 -10.54 -9.21
N ALA A 221 -14.52 -11.28 -10.22
CA ALA A 221 -15.07 -11.28 -11.58
C ALA A 221 -16.20 -12.32 -11.76
N ASN A 222 -16.32 -13.31 -10.87
CA ASN A 222 -17.35 -14.34 -10.93
C ASN A 222 -17.75 -14.83 -9.54
N SER A 223 -18.89 -14.36 -9.03
CA SER A 223 -19.36 -14.70 -7.67
C SER A 223 -19.70 -16.18 -7.45
N ASN A 224 -19.82 -16.97 -8.53
CA ASN A 224 -20.05 -18.41 -8.43
C ASN A 224 -18.76 -19.22 -8.26
N ASN A 225 -17.60 -18.56 -8.30
CA ASN A 225 -16.30 -19.19 -8.25
C ASN A 225 -15.48 -18.74 -7.03
N VAL A 226 -14.46 -19.53 -6.70
CA VAL A 226 -13.35 -19.16 -5.81
C VAL A 226 -12.04 -19.10 -6.59
N ILE A 227 -11.08 -18.32 -6.09
CA ILE A 227 -9.71 -18.30 -6.62
C ILE A 227 -8.82 -19.25 -5.83
N GLU A 228 -8.28 -20.26 -6.49
CA GLU A 228 -7.32 -21.18 -5.90
C GLU A 228 -5.97 -20.50 -5.61
N LEU A 229 -5.41 -20.77 -4.43
CA LEU A 229 -4.19 -20.13 -3.93
C LEU A 229 -3.01 -20.30 -4.91
N TYR A 230 -2.60 -21.55 -5.14
CA TYR A 230 -1.37 -21.85 -5.87
C TYR A 230 -1.51 -21.74 -7.38
N THR A 231 -2.63 -22.17 -7.96
CA THR A 231 -2.86 -22.14 -9.41
C THR A 231 -3.32 -20.75 -9.89
N GLY A 232 -3.98 -19.97 -9.02
CA GLY A 232 -4.65 -18.72 -9.38
C GLY A 232 -5.89 -18.91 -10.25
N LYS A 233 -6.36 -20.15 -10.45
CA LYS A 233 -7.54 -20.44 -11.27
C LYS A 233 -8.81 -20.02 -10.56
N SER A 234 -9.76 -19.51 -11.34
CA SER A 234 -11.14 -19.32 -10.92
C SER A 234 -11.93 -20.60 -11.16
N VAL A 235 -12.38 -21.26 -10.10
CA VAL A 235 -13.06 -22.55 -10.15
C VAL A 235 -14.44 -22.48 -9.49
N PRO A 236 -15.43 -23.27 -9.94
CA PRO A 236 -16.76 -23.26 -9.35
C PRO A 236 -16.74 -23.54 -7.84
N LYS A 237 -17.50 -22.76 -7.08
CA LYS A 237 -17.71 -22.99 -5.65
C LYS A 237 -18.18 -24.41 -5.34
N SER A 238 -18.98 -24.99 -6.22
CA SER A 238 -19.52 -26.36 -6.10
C SER A 238 -18.51 -27.47 -6.39
N GLN A 239 -17.37 -27.16 -7.03
CA GLN A 239 -16.34 -28.13 -7.41
C GLN A 239 -15.35 -28.35 -6.25
N HIS A 240 -15.88 -28.63 -5.07
CA HIS A 240 -15.11 -28.78 -3.84
C HIS A 240 -15.24 -30.19 -3.29
N GLY A 241 -14.13 -30.76 -2.84
CA GLY A 241 -14.12 -32.17 -2.46
C GLY A 241 -12.74 -32.75 -2.30
N GLY A 242 -12.57 -33.94 -2.87
CA GLY A 242 -11.31 -34.70 -2.81
C GLY A 242 -10.99 -35.42 -4.11
N GLY A 243 -11.77 -35.18 -5.17
CA GLY A 243 -11.48 -35.66 -6.51
C GLY A 243 -10.35 -34.88 -7.17
N VAL A 244 -9.86 -35.41 -8.30
CA VAL A 244 -9.00 -34.66 -9.21
C VAL A 244 -9.80 -33.47 -9.76
N ASP A 245 -9.14 -32.32 -9.93
CA ASP A 245 -9.73 -31.04 -10.32
C ASP A 245 -10.74 -30.43 -9.32
N ASP A 246 -11.04 -31.11 -8.20
CA ASP A 246 -11.73 -30.45 -7.09
C ASP A 246 -10.76 -29.50 -6.38
N TRP A 247 -11.30 -28.42 -5.81
CA TRP A 247 -10.57 -27.69 -4.79
C TRP A 247 -10.84 -28.24 -3.39
N ASN A 248 -9.82 -28.21 -2.54
CA ASN A 248 -9.91 -28.55 -1.13
C ASN A 248 -9.31 -27.46 -0.24
N ARG A 249 -9.30 -27.72 1.08
CA ARG A 249 -8.80 -26.81 2.11
C ARG A 249 -7.29 -26.99 2.30
N GLU A 250 -6.52 -26.03 1.82
CA GLU A 250 -5.10 -25.92 2.13
C GLU A 250 -4.91 -25.38 3.54
N HIS A 251 -4.10 -26.07 4.34
CA HIS A 251 -3.59 -25.57 5.61
C HIS A 251 -2.21 -24.97 5.35
N VAL A 252 -2.14 -23.66 5.05
CA VAL A 252 -0.87 -22.98 4.72
C VAL A 252 0.16 -23.19 5.82
N PHE A 253 -0.19 -22.97 7.09
CA PHE A 253 0.56 -23.58 8.18
C PHE A 253 0.22 -25.08 8.23
N ALA A 254 1.16 -25.95 7.89
CA ALA A 254 0.89 -27.37 7.74
C ALA A 254 0.55 -28.02 9.09
N LYS A 255 -0.54 -28.79 9.13
CA LYS A 255 -1.05 -29.45 10.34
C LYS A 255 -0.01 -30.30 11.07
N SER A 256 0.91 -30.94 10.35
CA SER A 256 1.95 -31.80 10.93
C SER A 256 3.00 -31.02 11.72
N HIS A 257 3.20 -29.74 11.45
CA HIS A 257 4.13 -28.84 12.17
C HIS A 257 3.43 -28.23 13.40
N GLY A 258 2.62 -28.98 14.13
CA GLY A 258 1.83 -28.40 15.24
C GLY A 258 0.74 -29.30 15.76
N ASN A 259 0.51 -30.43 15.09
CA ASN A 259 -0.37 -31.52 15.50
C ASN A 259 -1.79 -31.06 15.87
N PHE A 260 -2.28 -30.00 15.22
CA PHE A 260 -3.59 -29.42 15.54
C PHE A 260 -4.74 -30.04 14.75
N GLY A 261 -4.44 -30.81 13.69
CA GLY A 261 -5.44 -31.52 12.90
C GLY A 261 -6.50 -30.58 12.32
N THR A 262 -7.77 -30.96 12.45
CA THR A 262 -8.93 -30.18 11.97
C THR A 262 -9.82 -29.73 13.12
N SER A 263 -9.31 -29.77 14.35
CA SER A 263 -10.04 -29.36 15.54
C SER A 263 -10.20 -27.84 15.56
N THR A 264 -11.30 -27.37 16.18
CA THR A 264 -11.58 -25.94 16.35
C THR A 264 -10.41 -25.23 17.02
N GLY A 265 -9.89 -24.19 16.38
CA GLY A 265 -8.65 -23.52 16.74
C GLY A 265 -7.79 -23.34 15.48
N PRO A 266 -6.47 -23.64 15.52
CA PRO A 266 -5.62 -23.48 14.35
C PRO A 266 -6.09 -24.33 13.15
N GLY A 267 -6.68 -25.51 13.40
CA GLY A 267 -7.18 -26.39 12.32
C GLY A 267 -8.38 -25.85 11.54
N THR A 268 -9.03 -24.79 12.03
CA THR A 268 -10.23 -24.20 11.44
C THR A 268 -10.08 -22.69 11.22
N ASP A 269 -8.88 -22.13 11.40
CA ASP A 269 -8.66 -20.69 11.27
C ASP A 269 -8.57 -20.26 9.80
N VAL A 270 -9.61 -19.59 9.32
CA VAL A 270 -9.72 -19.12 7.95
C VAL A 270 -8.82 -17.95 7.65
N HIS A 271 -7.99 -17.44 8.55
CA HIS A 271 -6.91 -16.56 8.13
C HIS A 271 -5.85 -17.31 7.33
N HIS A 272 -5.60 -18.60 7.60
CA HIS A 272 -4.57 -19.40 6.92
C HIS A 272 -5.10 -20.55 6.04
N LEU A 273 -6.39 -20.87 6.14
CA LEU A 273 -7.04 -21.85 5.27
C LEU A 273 -7.38 -21.24 3.90
N ARG A 274 -6.98 -21.88 2.80
CA ARG A 274 -7.23 -21.37 1.44
C ARG A 274 -7.80 -22.47 0.53
N PRO A 275 -8.62 -22.14 -0.49
CA PRO A 275 -8.96 -23.09 -1.53
C PRO A 275 -7.74 -23.38 -2.41
N THR A 276 -7.52 -24.64 -2.74
CA THR A 276 -6.49 -25.06 -3.69
C THR A 276 -6.94 -26.28 -4.44
N ASP A 277 -6.49 -26.45 -5.67
CA ASP A 277 -6.59 -27.72 -6.38
C ASP A 277 -6.02 -28.87 -5.53
N VAL A 278 -6.73 -30.01 -5.52
CA VAL A 278 -6.42 -31.19 -4.69
C VAL A 278 -5.05 -31.80 -5.01
N THR A 279 -4.68 -31.94 -6.28
CA THR A 279 -3.40 -32.56 -6.67
C THR A 279 -2.24 -31.61 -6.43
N VAL A 280 -2.43 -30.31 -6.62
CA VAL A 280 -1.45 -29.28 -6.23
C VAL A 280 -1.26 -29.23 -4.72
N ASN A 281 -2.35 -29.34 -3.94
CA ASN A 281 -2.26 -29.43 -2.48
C ASN A 281 -1.46 -30.66 -2.05
N SER A 282 -1.74 -31.82 -2.66
CA SER A 282 -1.01 -33.04 -2.40
C SER A 282 0.48 -32.91 -2.75
N ALA A 283 0.82 -32.18 -3.82
CA ALA A 283 2.20 -31.94 -4.22
C ALA A 283 2.93 -31.01 -3.24
N ARG A 284 2.24 -30.01 -2.69
CA ARG A 284 2.76 -29.14 -1.61
C ARG A 284 3.02 -29.96 -0.35
N GLY A 285 2.06 -30.80 0.05
CA GLY A 285 2.19 -31.68 1.21
C GLY A 285 2.39 -30.90 2.50
N ASN A 286 3.46 -31.21 3.24
CA ASN A 286 3.85 -30.50 4.46
C ASN A 286 5.16 -29.72 4.32
N LYS A 287 5.58 -29.42 3.09
CA LYS A 287 6.84 -28.71 2.84
C LYS A 287 6.82 -27.33 3.49
N ASP A 288 7.98 -26.93 3.98
CA ASP A 288 8.25 -25.57 4.45
C ASP A 288 8.21 -24.59 3.26
N PHE A 289 8.15 -23.29 3.53
CA PHE A 289 8.21 -22.26 2.49
C PHE A 289 9.63 -21.68 2.37
N ASP A 290 10.22 -21.79 1.19
CA ASP A 290 11.49 -21.18 0.73
C ASP A 290 11.42 -21.06 -0.81
N ASN A 291 12.54 -20.81 -1.50
CA ASN A 291 12.62 -20.62 -2.95
C ASN A 291 12.46 -21.93 -3.76
N GLY A 292 12.12 -23.05 -3.14
CA GLY A 292 11.81 -24.29 -3.85
C GLY A 292 12.95 -24.73 -4.77
N GLY A 293 12.58 -25.31 -5.92
CA GLY A 293 13.56 -25.72 -6.92
C GLY A 293 12.96 -25.90 -8.31
N GLN A 294 12.38 -27.08 -8.56
CA GLN A 294 11.85 -27.42 -9.88
C GLN A 294 10.43 -26.89 -10.07
N PRO A 295 10.05 -26.47 -11.29
CA PRO A 295 8.71 -25.95 -11.55
C PRO A 295 7.64 -27.02 -11.34
N VAL A 296 6.51 -26.61 -10.78
CA VAL A 296 5.33 -27.48 -10.61
C VAL A 296 4.45 -27.39 -11.87
N ALA A 297 4.34 -28.49 -12.61
CA ALA A 297 3.68 -28.50 -13.93
C ALA A 297 2.20 -28.05 -13.88
N GLU A 298 1.46 -28.49 -12.87
CA GLU A 298 0.02 -28.22 -12.71
C GLU A 298 -0.28 -26.83 -12.13
N ALA A 299 0.71 -26.20 -11.49
CA ALA A 299 0.63 -24.87 -10.92
C ALA A 299 1.80 -24.00 -11.40
N PRO A 300 1.80 -23.55 -12.68
CA PRO A 300 2.88 -22.77 -13.24
C PRO A 300 3.24 -21.53 -12.39
N GLY A 301 4.54 -21.28 -12.24
CA GLY A 301 5.08 -20.21 -11.41
C GLY A 301 5.30 -20.59 -9.94
N ASN A 302 4.88 -21.79 -9.53
CA ASN A 302 5.26 -22.39 -8.26
C ASN A 302 6.46 -23.34 -8.49
N PHE A 303 7.33 -23.46 -7.50
CA PHE A 303 8.50 -24.33 -7.54
C PHE A 303 8.57 -25.19 -6.28
N THR A 304 9.16 -26.37 -6.38
CA THR A 304 9.29 -27.28 -5.25
C THR A 304 10.57 -28.10 -5.34
N ASP A 305 11.10 -28.46 -4.18
CA ASP A 305 12.17 -29.43 -4.02
C ASP A 305 11.78 -30.46 -2.94
N SER A 306 12.76 -31.07 -2.28
CA SER A 306 12.54 -32.12 -1.28
C SER A 306 11.76 -31.66 -0.05
N ASP A 307 11.98 -30.44 0.38
CA ASP A 307 11.59 -29.93 1.70
C ASP A 307 10.90 -28.57 1.64
N SER A 308 10.89 -27.90 0.49
CA SER A 308 10.33 -26.57 0.34
C SER A 308 9.40 -26.38 -0.87
N TRP A 309 8.52 -25.39 -0.71
CA TRP A 309 7.61 -24.89 -1.73
C TRP A 309 7.78 -23.38 -1.91
N GLU A 310 8.01 -22.95 -3.14
CA GLU A 310 7.96 -21.55 -3.56
C GLU A 310 6.63 -21.31 -4.26
N PRO A 311 5.76 -20.45 -3.73
CA PRO A 311 4.51 -20.13 -4.39
C PRO A 311 4.72 -19.15 -5.55
N ARG A 312 3.75 -19.06 -6.45
CA ARG A 312 3.73 -18.01 -7.49
C ARG A 312 3.86 -16.61 -6.88
N ASN A 313 4.51 -15.69 -7.60
CA ASN A 313 4.84 -14.35 -7.10
C ASN A 313 3.65 -13.57 -6.52
N ALA A 314 2.46 -13.76 -7.05
CA ALA A 314 1.26 -13.01 -6.67
C ALA A 314 0.57 -13.51 -5.38
N VAL A 315 1.14 -14.49 -4.67
CA VAL A 315 0.64 -14.91 -3.34
C VAL A 315 1.79 -15.15 -2.34
N LYS A 316 3.00 -14.68 -2.67
CA LYS A 316 4.18 -14.83 -1.81
C LYS A 316 3.99 -14.05 -0.50
N GLY A 317 3.45 -12.85 -0.61
CA GLY A 317 3.14 -11.97 0.51
C GLY A 317 2.00 -12.50 1.34
N ASP A 318 0.92 -12.97 0.69
CA ASP A 318 -0.22 -13.62 1.35
C ASP A 318 0.26 -14.74 2.27
N ILE A 319 1.06 -15.66 1.74
CA ILE A 319 1.58 -16.81 2.49
C ILE A 319 2.44 -16.35 3.67
N ALA A 320 3.35 -15.40 3.45
CA ALA A 320 4.16 -14.85 4.52
C ALA A 320 3.30 -14.26 5.65
N ARG A 321 2.30 -13.45 5.32
CA ARG A 321 1.41 -12.82 6.30
C ARG A 321 0.48 -13.81 6.99
N MET A 322 0.03 -14.87 6.31
CA MET A 322 -0.72 -15.96 6.93
C MET A 322 0.12 -16.72 7.96
N LEU A 323 1.39 -17.02 7.65
CA LEU A 323 2.30 -17.69 8.57
C LEU A 323 2.69 -16.82 9.76
N MET A 324 2.99 -15.53 9.52
CA MET A 324 3.24 -14.56 10.59
C MET A 324 2.03 -14.42 11.51
N TYR A 325 0.81 -14.36 10.96
CA TYR A 325 -0.42 -14.35 11.75
C TYR A 325 -0.51 -15.60 12.64
N MET A 326 -0.30 -16.79 12.08
CA MET A 326 -0.38 -18.04 12.84
C MET A 326 0.63 -18.06 13.99
N ALA A 327 1.84 -17.57 13.76
CA ALA A 327 2.90 -17.52 14.76
C ALA A 327 2.68 -16.49 15.88
N ILE A 328 1.84 -15.48 15.65
CA ILE A 328 1.41 -14.54 16.69
C ILE A 328 0.17 -15.04 17.40
N ARG A 329 -0.80 -15.58 16.64
CA ARG A 329 -2.08 -16.01 17.17
C ARG A 329 -1.91 -17.21 18.08
N TYR A 330 -1.15 -18.22 17.66
CA TYR A 330 -1.06 -19.50 18.37
C TYR A 330 0.28 -19.60 19.08
N ASP A 331 0.49 -18.81 20.13
CA ASP A 331 1.72 -18.78 20.93
C ASP A 331 1.83 -19.88 22.01
N GLY A 332 0.96 -20.89 21.93
CA GLY A 332 0.88 -21.99 22.89
C GLY A 332 0.08 -21.70 24.18
N SER A 333 -0.35 -20.46 24.42
CA SER A 333 -1.12 -20.11 25.63
C SER A 333 -2.57 -20.63 25.65
N ASP A 334 -3.10 -21.08 24.51
CA ASP A 334 -4.48 -21.52 24.35
C ASP A 334 -4.65 -23.06 24.24
N GLY A 335 -3.61 -23.81 24.63
CA GLY A 335 -3.62 -25.28 24.68
C GLY A 335 -3.26 -25.97 23.37
N PHE A 336 -2.89 -25.20 22.34
CA PHE A 336 -2.25 -25.70 21.12
C PHE A 336 -0.73 -25.60 21.22
N ALA A 337 -0.02 -26.12 20.23
CA ALA A 337 1.43 -25.92 20.12
C ALA A 337 1.75 -24.42 19.92
N ASP A 338 2.90 -23.98 20.43
CA ASP A 338 3.48 -22.67 20.11
C ASP A 338 3.98 -22.70 18.67
N LEU A 339 3.21 -22.10 17.76
CA LEU A 339 3.54 -22.03 16.35
C LEU A 339 4.54 -20.88 16.16
N GLU A 340 5.66 -21.17 15.51
CA GLU A 340 6.75 -20.22 15.36
C GLU A 340 7.32 -20.22 13.94
N LEU A 341 8.03 -19.15 13.59
CA LEU A 341 8.80 -19.05 12.35
C LEU A 341 10.29 -19.11 12.70
N ASN A 342 11.11 -19.74 11.86
CA ASN A 342 12.55 -19.84 12.08
C ASN A 342 13.33 -19.78 10.75
N GLU A 343 14.64 -20.04 10.77
CA GLU A 343 15.49 -20.00 9.56
C GLU A 343 15.70 -21.38 8.89
N SER A 344 14.86 -22.37 9.19
CA SER A 344 15.03 -23.77 8.76
C SER A 344 13.83 -24.28 7.97
N THR A 345 14.09 -25.14 6.98
CA THR A 345 13.08 -25.92 6.21
C THR A 345 13.07 -27.40 6.60
N SER A 346 13.82 -27.77 7.64
CA SER A 346 13.98 -29.15 8.10
C SER A 346 13.55 -29.27 9.57
N ASN A 347 12.30 -28.89 9.84
CA ASN A 347 11.76 -28.81 11.20
C ASN A 347 11.16 -30.12 11.72
N GLY A 348 10.96 -31.11 10.84
CA GLY A 348 10.31 -32.38 11.21
C GLY A 348 8.88 -32.14 11.70
N THR A 349 8.58 -32.53 12.93
CA THR A 349 7.27 -32.30 13.56
C THR A 349 7.28 -31.14 14.56
N ASN A 350 8.41 -30.42 14.68
CA ASN A 350 8.47 -29.24 15.55
C ASN A 350 7.56 -28.15 14.99
N PRO A 351 7.00 -27.28 15.84
CA PRO A 351 5.98 -26.34 15.43
C PRO A 351 6.51 -25.08 14.71
N PHE A 352 7.51 -25.28 13.85
CA PHE A 352 8.13 -24.25 13.05
C PHE A 352 7.68 -24.37 11.60
N MET A 353 7.43 -23.24 10.92
CA MET A 353 7.06 -23.26 9.51
C MET A 353 7.72 -22.13 8.72
N GLY A 354 8.38 -22.51 7.62
CA GLY A 354 8.96 -21.62 6.63
C GLY A 354 10.21 -20.86 7.11
N LYS A 355 10.99 -20.41 6.13
CA LYS A 355 12.22 -19.67 6.37
C LYS A 355 11.93 -18.18 6.54
N LEU A 356 12.01 -17.69 7.78
CA LEU A 356 11.59 -16.36 8.20
C LEU A 356 12.22 -15.24 7.37
N SER A 357 13.53 -15.27 7.10
CA SER A 357 14.19 -14.31 6.21
C SER A 357 13.56 -14.24 4.81
N ILE A 358 13.12 -15.37 4.26
CA ILE A 358 12.43 -15.46 2.97
C ILE A 358 10.99 -14.96 3.07
N LEU A 359 10.28 -15.31 4.15
CA LEU A 359 8.92 -14.83 4.39
C LEU A 359 8.88 -13.30 4.56
N LEU A 360 9.83 -12.71 5.27
CA LEU A 360 9.95 -11.25 5.41
C LEU A 360 10.23 -10.59 4.06
N LYS A 361 11.12 -11.18 3.25
CA LYS A 361 11.39 -10.71 1.89
C LYS A 361 10.13 -10.78 1.02
N TRP A 362 9.41 -11.88 1.05
CA TRP A 362 8.18 -12.07 0.29
C TRP A 362 7.08 -11.09 0.72
N SER A 363 6.85 -10.92 2.02
CA SER A 363 5.89 -9.95 2.55
C SER A 363 6.18 -8.52 2.07
N ALA A 364 7.47 -8.14 2.00
CA ALA A 364 7.88 -6.83 1.51
C ALA A 364 7.80 -6.68 -0.02
N GLN A 365 8.03 -7.77 -0.78
CA GLN A 365 8.01 -7.77 -2.24
C GLN A 365 6.61 -7.84 -2.83
N ASP A 366 5.68 -8.46 -2.10
CA ASP A 366 4.29 -8.68 -2.49
C ASP A 366 3.37 -8.08 -1.41
N PRO A 367 3.15 -6.75 -1.42
CA PRO A 367 2.34 -6.06 -0.41
C PRO A 367 0.85 -6.45 -0.53
N PRO A 368 0.05 -6.28 0.54
CA PRO A 368 -1.35 -6.67 0.51
C PRO A 368 -2.16 -5.98 -0.58
N ASP A 369 -2.77 -6.80 -1.43
CA ASP A 369 -3.61 -6.33 -2.53
C ASP A 369 -5.08 -6.18 -2.12
N ALA A 370 -5.94 -5.82 -3.09
CA ALA A 370 -7.36 -5.62 -2.83
C ALA A 370 -8.09 -6.93 -2.48
N PHE A 371 -7.65 -8.07 -3.03
CA PHE A 371 -8.26 -9.37 -2.77
C PHE A 371 -7.97 -9.82 -1.34
N GLU A 372 -6.71 -9.70 -0.92
CA GLU A 372 -6.27 -10.08 0.43
C GLU A 372 -6.89 -9.18 1.51
N LYS A 373 -6.98 -7.86 1.27
CA LYS A 373 -7.65 -6.93 2.19
C LYS A 373 -9.14 -7.23 2.32
N LYS A 374 -9.84 -7.46 1.20
CA LYS A 374 -11.26 -7.87 1.22
C LYS A 374 -11.44 -9.16 2.00
N ARG A 375 -10.53 -10.12 1.82
CA ARG A 375 -10.54 -11.37 2.57
C ARG A 375 -10.46 -11.12 4.07
N ASN A 376 -9.52 -10.28 4.52
CA ASN A 376 -9.38 -9.89 5.93
C ASN A 376 -10.66 -9.24 6.48
N ASP A 377 -11.27 -8.33 5.70
CA ASP A 377 -12.52 -7.66 6.07
C ASP A 377 -13.70 -8.63 6.16
N VAL A 378 -13.83 -9.59 5.24
CA VAL A 378 -14.89 -10.62 5.27
C VAL A 378 -14.73 -11.53 6.49
N ILE A 379 -13.50 -11.94 6.80
CA ILE A 379 -13.22 -12.76 7.99
C ILE A 379 -13.60 -11.99 9.26
N PHE A 380 -13.24 -10.70 9.35
CA PHE A 380 -13.58 -9.86 10.49
C PHE A 380 -15.08 -9.59 10.59
N THR A 381 -15.73 -9.17 9.52
CA THR A 381 -17.13 -8.73 9.58
C THR A 381 -18.12 -9.87 9.67
N LYS A 382 -17.82 -11.04 9.10
CA LYS A 382 -18.76 -12.17 8.99
C LYS A 382 -18.34 -13.40 9.77
N TRP A 383 -17.09 -13.83 9.69
CA TRP A 383 -16.68 -15.17 10.15
C TRP A 383 -16.07 -15.18 11.55
N GLN A 384 -14.79 -14.85 11.68
CA GLN A 384 -14.03 -15.05 12.92
C GLN A 384 -13.88 -13.81 13.77
N LYS A 385 -14.31 -12.63 13.31
CA LYS A 385 -14.31 -11.38 14.11
C LYS A 385 -12.95 -10.92 14.60
N ASN A 386 -11.88 -11.47 14.03
CA ASN A 386 -10.52 -11.01 14.20
C ASN A 386 -9.87 -10.72 12.85
N ARG A 387 -8.81 -9.92 12.87
CA ARG A 387 -8.07 -9.49 11.67
C ARG A 387 -6.66 -10.04 11.67
N ASN A 388 -6.11 -10.27 10.48
CA ASN A 388 -4.69 -10.50 10.32
C ASN A 388 -3.96 -9.15 10.33
N PRO A 389 -3.18 -8.85 11.39
CA PRO A 389 -2.56 -7.54 11.55
C PRO A 389 -1.49 -7.27 10.51
N PHE A 390 -0.90 -8.30 9.88
CA PHE A 390 0.12 -8.14 8.86
C PHE A 390 -0.45 -7.78 7.49
N ILE A 391 -1.76 -7.97 7.26
CA ILE A 391 -2.46 -7.44 6.09
C ILE A 391 -2.70 -5.93 6.23
N ASP A 392 -2.96 -5.50 7.46
CA ASP A 392 -3.34 -4.11 7.76
C ASP A 392 -2.13 -3.23 8.03
N HIS A 393 -1.12 -3.82 8.66
CA HIS A 393 0.17 -3.23 9.01
C HIS A 393 1.32 -4.17 8.58
N PRO A 394 1.61 -4.27 7.27
CA PRO A 394 2.71 -5.11 6.77
C PRO A 394 4.06 -4.78 7.41
N GLU A 395 4.27 -3.52 7.79
CA GLU A 395 5.48 -3.03 8.45
C GLU A 395 5.73 -3.70 9.82
N TRP A 396 4.69 -4.23 10.48
CA TRP A 396 4.84 -4.91 11.75
C TRP A 396 5.59 -6.24 11.63
N ALA A 397 5.63 -6.84 10.45
CA ALA A 397 6.47 -8.01 10.21
C ALA A 397 7.95 -7.69 10.51
N THR A 398 8.47 -6.61 9.95
CA THR A 398 9.85 -6.14 10.23
C THR A 398 9.97 -5.59 11.64
N ALA A 399 8.93 -4.94 12.20
CA ALA A 399 8.98 -4.43 13.57
C ALA A 399 9.11 -5.54 14.63
N ILE A 400 8.66 -6.77 14.33
CA ILE A 400 8.78 -7.93 15.22
C ILE A 400 10.05 -8.73 14.91
N TRP A 401 10.27 -9.07 13.64
CA TRP A 401 11.31 -10.03 13.24
C TRP A 401 12.51 -9.42 12.50
N GLY A 402 12.49 -8.13 12.17
CA GLY A 402 13.54 -7.50 11.36
C GLY A 402 14.93 -7.45 12.00
N ALA A 403 15.03 -7.65 13.32
CA ALA A 403 16.32 -7.80 14.01
C ALA A 403 16.80 -9.26 14.12
N ALA A 404 15.94 -10.23 13.78
CA ALA A 404 16.21 -11.67 13.86
C ALA A 404 16.51 -12.31 12.50
N ALA A 405 16.37 -11.54 11.41
CA ALA A 405 16.49 -11.98 10.01
C ALA A 405 17.81 -11.58 9.34
#